data_AF-A0A962IT63-F1
#
_entry.id   AF-A0A962IT63-F1
#
_cell.length_a   1.000
_cell.length_b   1.000
_cell.length_c   1.000
_cell.angle_alpha   90.00
_cell.angle_beta   90.00
_cell.angle_gamma   90.00
#
_symmetry.space_group_name_H-M   'P 1'
#
loop_
_entity.id
_entity.type
_entity.pdbx_description
1 polymer ?
#
loop_
_entity_poly.entity_id
_entity_poly.type
_entity_poly.pdbx_seq_one_letter_code
_entity_poly.pdbx_strand_id
1 'polypeptide(L)'
;MAEEESSQEKTEEPTSKKLEKAREEGQTPRSKELNTLAVLLGGSIGLFVFGNVFYEAGRDLFAFNFSIERVDGFDETRMLAHIAKSARIGMFVLLPFFAVMLIASLIGPLSLGGWLLSTKVIAPKFSRLDPLAGIKRMFSVNSLVELGKSVAKVLVVSAVAIATLYFSVPGLRMLGMQDLQVAIDSATVIIMTAFFLMSLSILLIAAIDVPFQIVQHVNKLKMSMQEVKDEMKNTEGKPEVKSRIRQVQQEMSRGRMMSAVPDADVIITNPTHFAVALKYDPANMATPVVVARGVDNMA
;
A
#
# COMPACT_ATOMS: atom_id res chain seq x y z
N MET A 1 19.57 -18.20 21.48
CA MET A 1 18.57 -18.78 22.39
C MET A 1 17.20 -18.25 21.95
N ALA A 2 16.28 -19.15 21.59
CA ALA A 2 14.96 -18.93 20.95
C ALA A 2 14.89 -18.81 19.42
N GLU A 3 15.63 -19.62 18.65
CA GLU A 3 15.39 -19.81 17.20
C GLU A 3 15.19 -21.28 16.75
N GLU A 4 15.08 -22.25 17.67
CA GLU A 4 15.02 -23.68 17.30
C GLU A 4 13.66 -24.39 17.52
N GLU A 5 12.59 -23.68 17.89
CA GLU A 5 11.26 -24.31 18.04
C GLU A 5 10.22 -23.72 17.08
N SER A 6 10.32 -24.09 15.80
CA SER A 6 9.18 -24.66 15.05
C SER A 6 9.59 -25.03 13.63
N SER A 7 10.16 -26.22 13.48
CA SER A 7 10.25 -26.93 12.19
C SER A 7 8.88 -27.45 11.71
N GLN A 8 7.79 -26.75 12.04
CA GLN A 8 6.51 -26.98 11.40
C GLN A 8 6.51 -26.21 10.09
N GLU A 9 6.34 -26.93 8.99
CA GLU A 9 6.12 -26.29 7.69
C GLU A 9 4.91 -25.37 7.79
N LYS A 10 5.13 -24.10 7.43
CA LYS A 10 4.09 -23.08 7.38
C LYS A 10 3.28 -23.28 6.12
N THR A 11 2.25 -24.11 6.20
CA THR A 11 1.37 -24.47 5.09
C THR A 11 0.13 -23.60 5.01
N GLU A 12 -0.34 -23.08 6.14
CA GLU A 12 -1.62 -22.39 6.24
C GLU A 12 -1.55 -20.93 5.77
N GLU A 13 -2.65 -20.46 5.21
CA GLU A 13 -2.81 -19.07 4.81
C GLU A 13 -2.84 -18.13 6.03
N PRO A 14 -2.28 -16.90 5.91
CA PRO A 14 -2.32 -15.93 7.00
C PRO A 14 -3.76 -15.52 7.33
N THR A 15 -4.08 -15.48 8.63
CA THR A 15 -5.35 -14.92 9.10
C THR A 15 -5.44 -13.41 8.81
N SER A 16 -6.66 -12.87 8.83
CA SER A 16 -6.91 -11.43 8.67
C SER A 16 -6.14 -10.57 9.68
N LYS A 17 -6.04 -11.03 10.93
CA LYS A 17 -5.33 -10.34 12.01
C LYS A 17 -3.81 -10.34 11.79
N LYS A 18 -3.22 -11.43 11.29
CA LYS A 18 -1.80 -11.47 10.90
C LYS A 18 -1.50 -10.51 9.75
N LEU A 19 -2.40 -10.43 8.75
CA LEU A 19 -2.30 -9.46 7.65
C LEU A 19 -2.37 -8.02 8.14
N GLU A 20 -3.30 -7.71 9.05
CA GLU A 20 -3.46 -6.38 9.65
C GLU A 20 -2.24 -5.98 10.48
N LYS A 21 -1.72 -6.90 11.30
CA LYS A 21 -0.50 -6.66 12.07
C LYS A 21 0.73 -6.45 11.17
N ALA A 22 0.89 -7.26 10.13
CA ALA A 22 1.96 -7.07 9.15
C ALA A 22 1.87 -5.69 8.48
N ARG A 23 0.65 -5.28 8.14
CA ARG A 23 0.33 -3.93 7.65
C ARG A 23 0.73 -2.85 8.65
N GLU A 24 0.31 -2.93 9.92
CA GLU A 24 0.72 -1.98 10.96
C GLU A 24 2.24 -1.89 11.14
N GLU A 25 2.96 -3.00 10.96
CA GLU A 25 4.42 -3.03 11.04
C GLU A 25 5.11 -2.48 9.77
N GLY A 26 4.33 -2.09 8.76
CA GLY A 26 4.80 -1.56 7.48
C GLY A 26 5.26 -2.63 6.49
N GLN A 27 4.96 -3.90 6.76
CA GLN A 27 5.25 -5.00 5.86
C GLN A 27 4.13 -5.12 4.83
N THR A 28 4.30 -4.42 3.72
CA THR A 28 3.41 -4.49 2.56
C THR A 28 4.16 -5.00 1.32
N PRO A 29 3.49 -5.68 0.38
CA PRO A 29 4.13 -6.09 -0.86
C PRO A 29 4.50 -4.83 -1.65
N ARG A 30 5.72 -4.81 -2.18
CA ARG A 30 6.24 -3.70 -2.98
C ARG A 30 7.00 -4.25 -4.17
N SER A 31 6.58 -3.89 -5.38
CA SER A 31 7.35 -4.15 -6.60
C SER A 31 8.08 -2.87 -7.01
N LYS A 32 9.40 -2.97 -7.13
CA LYS A 32 10.21 -1.87 -7.66
C LYS A 32 9.94 -1.68 -9.15
N GLU A 33 9.74 -2.77 -9.88
CA GLU A 33 9.53 -2.77 -11.33
C GLU A 33 8.21 -2.10 -11.72
N LEU A 34 7.15 -2.29 -10.93
CA LEU A 34 5.88 -1.60 -11.14
C LEU A 34 6.02 -0.07 -11.00
N ASN A 35 6.82 0.38 -10.02
CA ASN A 35 7.07 1.81 -9.85
C ASN A 35 7.90 2.37 -11.01
N THR A 36 8.96 1.66 -11.40
CA THR A 36 9.78 2.02 -12.57
C THR A 36 8.92 2.09 -13.84
N LEU A 37 8.03 1.12 -14.05
CA LEU A 37 7.09 1.11 -15.17
C LEU A 37 6.20 2.34 -15.17
N ALA A 38 5.54 2.64 -14.05
CA ALA A 38 4.62 3.77 -13.93
C ALA A 38 5.33 5.10 -14.23
N VAL A 39 6.54 5.29 -13.69
CA VAL A 39 7.34 6.50 -13.88
C VAL A 39 7.82 6.63 -15.34
N LEU A 40 8.28 5.55 -15.97
CA LEU A 40 8.77 5.58 -17.35
C LEU A 40 7.61 5.74 -18.37
N LEU A 41 6.51 5.01 -18.19
CA LEU A 41 5.33 5.18 -19.03
C LEU A 41 4.66 6.54 -18.80
N GLY A 42 4.50 6.96 -17.55
CA GLY A 42 3.98 8.29 -17.21
C GLY A 42 4.87 9.40 -17.78
N GLY A 43 6.19 9.23 -17.72
CA GLY A 43 7.15 10.16 -18.30
C GLY A 43 7.10 10.20 -19.83
N SER A 44 7.06 9.05 -20.50
CA SER A 44 6.96 9.00 -21.97
C SER A 44 5.65 9.56 -22.50
N ILE A 45 4.52 9.21 -21.88
CA ILE A 45 3.21 9.77 -22.22
C ILE A 45 3.17 11.26 -21.89
N GLY A 46 3.69 11.66 -20.72
CA GLY A 46 3.77 13.06 -20.31
C GLY A 46 4.58 13.90 -21.28
N LEU A 47 5.74 13.43 -21.71
CA LEU A 47 6.56 14.09 -22.73
C LEU A 47 5.87 14.12 -24.09
N PHE A 48 5.07 13.11 -24.45
CA PHE A 48 4.30 13.12 -25.69
C PHE A 48 3.20 14.18 -25.67
N VAL A 49 2.50 14.32 -24.54
CA VAL A 49 1.40 15.28 -24.36
C VAL A 49 1.91 16.72 -24.20
N PHE A 50 2.95 16.92 -23.39
CA PHE A 50 3.46 18.26 -23.05
C PHE A 50 4.66 18.70 -23.90
N GLY A 51 5.22 17.82 -24.74
CA GLY A 51 6.45 18.07 -25.47
C GLY A 51 6.41 19.31 -26.36
N ASN A 52 5.30 19.54 -27.09
CA ASN A 52 5.17 20.73 -27.91
C ASN A 52 5.13 22.02 -27.06
N VAL A 53 4.42 21.98 -25.92
CA VAL A 53 4.37 23.11 -24.98
C VAL A 53 5.78 23.40 -24.43
N PHE A 54 6.58 22.37 -24.16
CA PHE A 54 7.97 22.53 -23.70
C PHE A 54 8.86 23.12 -24.78
N TYR A 55 8.69 22.67 -26.02
CA TYR A 55 9.43 23.20 -27.16
C TYR A 55 9.12 24.67 -27.39
N GLU A 56 7.83 25.04 -27.47
CA GLU A 56 7.39 26.42 -27.67
C GLU A 56 7.85 27.33 -26.52
N ALA A 57 7.60 26.93 -25.26
CA ALA A 57 8.03 27.69 -24.11
C ALA A 57 9.55 27.81 -24.01
N GLY A 58 10.29 26.75 -24.34
CA GLY A 58 11.75 26.77 -24.38
C GLY A 58 12.26 27.74 -25.43
N ARG A 59 11.73 27.68 -26.65
CA ARG A 59 12.05 28.60 -27.75
C ARG A 59 11.78 30.05 -27.35
N ASP A 60 10.61 30.33 -26.78
CA ASP A 60 10.20 31.67 -26.39
C ASP A 60 11.04 32.19 -25.21
N LEU A 61 11.40 31.32 -24.27
CA LEU A 61 12.34 31.65 -23.20
C LEU A 61 13.75 31.93 -23.74
N PHE A 62 14.24 31.15 -24.70
CA PHE A 62 15.53 31.42 -25.32
C PHE A 62 15.53 32.74 -26.08
N ALA A 63 14.48 33.01 -26.87
CA ALA A 63 14.32 34.30 -27.54
C ALA A 63 14.31 35.43 -26.52
N PHE A 64 13.48 35.33 -25.48
CA PHE A 64 13.35 36.34 -24.43
C PHE A 64 14.67 36.60 -23.69
N ASN A 65 15.43 35.56 -23.31
CA ASN A 65 16.67 35.72 -22.55
C ASN A 65 17.90 36.06 -23.43
N PHE A 66 17.85 35.85 -24.74
CA PHE A 66 18.92 36.27 -25.65
C PHE A 66 18.65 37.62 -26.32
N SER A 67 17.41 38.11 -26.32
CA SER A 67 17.05 39.44 -26.81
C SER A 67 16.92 40.45 -25.66
N ILE A 68 17.97 40.61 -24.85
CA ILE A 68 17.96 41.56 -23.74
C ILE A 68 18.10 42.99 -24.31
N GLU A 69 17.13 43.85 -24.02
CA GLU A 69 17.24 45.27 -24.36
C GLU A 69 18.38 45.92 -23.56
N ARG A 70 19.13 46.81 -24.21
CA ARG A 70 20.27 47.49 -23.56
C ARG A 70 19.87 48.17 -22.25
N VAL A 71 18.67 48.74 -22.18
CA VAL A 71 18.15 49.43 -20.98
C VAL A 71 17.98 48.46 -19.81
N ASP A 72 17.58 47.22 -20.09
CA ASP A 72 17.36 46.20 -19.06
C ASP A 72 18.68 45.53 -18.64
N GLY A 73 19.71 45.52 -19.50
CA GLY A 73 21.03 44.95 -19.18
C GLY A 73 21.90 45.79 -18.25
N PHE A 74 21.56 47.07 -18.03
CA PHE A 74 22.30 47.98 -17.13
C PHE A 74 21.50 48.35 -15.85
N ASP A 75 20.28 47.84 -15.70
CA ASP A 75 19.42 48.06 -14.52
C ASP A 75 19.21 46.73 -13.78
N GLU A 76 19.83 46.61 -12.60
CA GLU A 76 19.78 45.40 -11.76
C GLU A 76 18.34 44.99 -11.41
N THR A 77 17.45 45.95 -11.16
CA THR A 77 16.06 45.68 -10.77
C THR A 77 15.29 45.06 -11.94
N ARG A 78 15.55 45.55 -13.15
CA ARG A 78 14.92 45.02 -14.37
C ARG A 78 15.49 43.66 -14.75
N MET A 79 16.80 43.44 -14.58
CA MET A 79 17.40 42.11 -14.73
C MET A 79 16.78 41.08 -13.78
N LEU A 80 16.56 41.45 -12.52
CA LEU A 80 15.89 40.57 -11.54
C LEU A 80 14.46 40.25 -11.96
N ALA A 81 13.70 41.25 -12.43
CA ALA A 81 12.34 41.04 -12.94
C ALA A 81 12.34 40.14 -14.18
N HIS A 82 13.34 40.28 -15.06
CA HIS A 82 13.52 39.46 -16.25
C HIS A 82 13.75 37.98 -15.89
N ILE A 83 14.67 37.71 -14.96
CA ILE A 83 14.93 36.36 -14.45
C ILE A 83 13.69 35.79 -13.75
N ALA A 84 13.00 36.59 -12.92
CA ALA A 84 11.81 36.15 -12.22
C ALA A 84 10.68 35.76 -13.19
N LYS A 85 10.51 36.51 -14.30
CA LYS A 85 9.56 36.17 -15.36
C LYS A 85 9.94 34.86 -16.06
N SER A 86 11.21 34.70 -16.43
CA SER A 86 11.73 33.47 -17.03
C SER A 86 11.51 32.24 -16.12
N ALA A 87 11.86 32.37 -14.84
CA ALA A 87 11.68 31.32 -13.85
C ALA A 87 10.20 30.96 -13.64
N ARG A 88 9.32 31.99 -13.61
CA ARG A 88 7.87 31.79 -13.49
C ARG A 88 7.33 31.00 -14.67
N ILE A 89 7.66 31.38 -15.90
CA ILE A 89 7.21 30.67 -17.12
C ILE A 89 7.72 29.22 -17.09
N GLY A 90 9.01 29.01 -16.85
CA GLY A 90 9.59 27.67 -16.76
C GLY A 90 8.92 26.79 -15.71
N MET A 91 8.65 27.34 -14.52
CA MET A 91 7.95 26.63 -13.44
C MET A 91 6.53 26.21 -13.87
N PHE A 92 5.71 27.15 -14.38
CA PHE A 92 4.33 26.84 -14.76
C PHE A 92 4.23 25.85 -15.93
N VAL A 93 5.19 25.89 -16.85
CA VAL A 93 5.26 24.96 -17.97
C VAL A 93 5.60 23.55 -17.49
N LEU A 94 6.57 23.40 -16.57
CA LEU A 94 6.98 22.08 -16.06
C LEU A 94 6.02 21.49 -15.03
N LEU A 95 5.25 22.32 -14.32
CA LEU A 95 4.40 21.89 -13.20
C LEU A 95 3.40 20.77 -13.56
N PRO A 96 2.65 20.82 -14.69
CA PRO A 96 1.76 19.73 -15.08
C PRO A 96 2.48 18.40 -15.28
N PHE A 97 3.68 18.42 -15.87
CA PHE A 97 4.48 17.20 -16.05
C PHE A 97 5.02 16.68 -14.72
N PHE A 98 5.49 17.55 -13.83
CA PHE A 98 5.87 17.13 -12.48
C PHE A 98 4.69 16.58 -11.70
N ALA A 99 3.48 17.09 -11.90
CA ALA A 99 2.28 16.51 -11.31
C ALA A 99 2.03 15.08 -11.84
N VAL A 100 2.16 14.85 -13.15
CA VAL A 100 2.07 13.51 -13.74
C VAL A 100 3.14 12.57 -13.17
N MET A 101 4.39 13.02 -13.09
CA MET A 101 5.49 12.23 -12.54
C MET A 101 5.30 11.92 -11.06
N LEU A 102 4.78 12.87 -10.29
CA LEU A 102 4.45 12.69 -8.88
C LEU A 102 3.36 11.62 -8.74
N ILE A 103 2.26 11.73 -9.50
CA ILE A 103 1.19 10.74 -9.50
C ILE A 103 1.74 9.36 -9.89
N ALA A 104 2.53 9.29 -10.97
CA ALA A 104 3.14 8.04 -11.44
C ALA A 104 4.03 7.39 -10.37
N SER A 105 4.81 8.18 -9.63
CA SER A 105 5.67 7.68 -8.54
C SER A 105 4.89 7.12 -7.34
N LEU A 106 3.61 7.49 -7.20
CA LEU A 106 2.73 6.98 -6.14
C LEU A 106 2.02 5.69 -6.55
N ILE A 107 1.88 5.41 -7.85
CA ILE A 107 1.17 4.22 -8.36
C ILE A 107 1.80 2.94 -7.82
N GLY A 108 3.12 2.80 -7.89
CA GLY A 108 3.81 1.57 -7.45
C GLY A 108 3.55 1.21 -5.99
N PRO A 109 3.83 2.11 -5.03
CA PRO A 109 3.55 1.87 -3.61
C PRO A 109 2.07 1.67 -3.28
N LEU A 110 1.18 2.46 -3.88
CA LEU A 110 -0.25 2.47 -3.54
C LEU A 110 -1.02 1.28 -4.12
N SER A 111 -0.68 0.85 -5.34
CA SER A 111 -1.38 -0.26 -6.01
C SER A 111 -1.16 -1.61 -5.34
N LEU A 112 0.04 -1.88 -4.82
CA LEU A 112 0.36 -3.15 -4.17
C LEU A 112 0.21 -3.08 -2.65
N GLY A 113 0.78 -2.04 -2.03
CA GLY A 113 0.85 -1.95 -0.58
C GLY A 113 -0.37 -1.28 0.07
N GLY A 114 -1.18 -0.57 -0.72
CA GLY A 114 -2.23 0.30 -0.22
C GLY A 114 -1.68 1.56 0.44
N TRP A 115 -2.59 2.43 0.86
CA TRP A 115 -2.23 3.62 1.64
C TRP A 115 -1.97 3.21 3.10
N LEU A 116 -0.71 3.28 3.55
CA LEU A 116 -0.35 2.85 4.90
C LEU A 116 0.58 3.84 5.60
N LEU A 117 0.02 4.57 6.56
CA LEU A 117 0.74 5.46 7.46
C LEU A 117 0.95 4.76 8.79
N SER A 118 2.17 4.25 9.03
CA SER A 118 2.53 3.63 10.30
C SER A 118 3.64 4.40 11.01
N THR A 119 3.33 4.90 12.20
CA THR A 119 4.30 5.55 13.10
C THR A 119 5.38 4.57 13.57
N LYS A 120 5.08 3.26 13.66
CA LYS A 120 6.04 2.20 14.04
C LYS A 120 7.16 2.01 13.02
N VAL A 121 6.97 2.43 11.76
CA VAL A 121 7.96 2.32 10.68
C VAL A 121 8.99 3.45 10.73
N ILE A 122 8.58 4.62 11.23
CA ILE A 122 9.42 5.83 11.34
C ILE A 122 10.40 5.72 12.52
N ALA A 123 10.08 4.90 13.53
CA ALA A 123 10.95 4.69 14.69
C ALA A 123 12.31 4.07 14.28
N PRO A 124 13.45 4.56 14.82
CA PRO A 124 14.76 4.00 14.53
C PRO A 124 14.86 2.57 15.07
N LYS A 125 15.13 1.61 14.19
CA LYS A 125 15.34 0.20 14.55
C LYS A 125 16.82 -0.15 14.38
N PHE A 126 17.57 -0.22 15.49
CA PHE A 126 19.00 -0.57 15.50
C PHE A 126 19.28 -1.96 14.90
N SER A 127 18.30 -2.87 14.94
CA SER A 127 18.39 -4.19 14.28
C SER A 127 18.56 -4.12 12.76
N ARG A 128 18.30 -2.96 12.11
CA ARG A 128 18.58 -2.77 10.68
C ARG A 128 20.05 -2.46 10.39
N LEU A 129 20.84 -2.10 11.40
CA LEU A 129 22.25 -1.74 11.28
C LEU A 129 23.20 -2.92 11.53
N ASP A 130 22.68 -4.12 11.81
CA ASP A 130 23.49 -5.31 12.06
C ASP A 130 24.18 -5.79 10.75
N PRO A 131 25.53 -5.73 10.67
CA PRO A 131 26.27 -6.11 9.48
C PRO A 131 26.21 -7.63 9.20
N LEU A 132 26.12 -8.48 10.23
CA LEU A 132 26.04 -9.94 10.05
C LEU A 132 24.70 -10.32 9.41
N ALA A 133 23.60 -9.73 9.90
CA ALA A 133 22.28 -9.89 9.30
C ALA A 133 22.24 -9.34 7.86
N GLY A 134 22.96 -8.25 7.58
CA GLY A 134 23.15 -7.69 6.25
C GLY A 134 23.81 -8.67 5.27
N ILE A 135 24.94 -9.26 5.66
CA ILE A 135 25.67 -10.23 4.84
C ILE A 135 24.82 -11.49 4.58
N LYS A 136 24.14 -12.03 5.60
CA LYS A 136 23.24 -13.18 5.43
C LYS A 136 22.09 -12.88 4.46
N ARG A 137 21.57 -11.65 4.45
CA ARG A 137 20.56 -11.22 3.46
C ARG A 137 21.16 -11.13 2.06
N MET A 138 22.38 -10.63 1.91
CA MET A 138 23.06 -10.53 0.61
C MET A 138 23.32 -11.91 0.00
N PHE A 139 23.72 -12.91 0.78
CA PHE A 139 23.96 -14.28 0.33
C PHE A 139 22.78 -15.23 0.62
N SER A 140 21.57 -14.79 0.29
CA SER A 140 20.36 -15.60 0.45
C SER A 140 19.85 -16.15 -0.90
N VAL A 141 19.04 -17.21 -0.87
CA VAL A 141 18.36 -17.74 -2.07
C VAL A 141 17.53 -16.65 -2.75
N ASN A 142 16.94 -15.74 -1.96
CA ASN A 142 16.21 -14.59 -2.49
C ASN A 142 17.11 -13.67 -3.33
N SER A 143 18.37 -13.45 -2.93
CA SER A 143 19.32 -12.64 -3.69
C SER A 143 19.70 -13.29 -5.02
N LEU A 144 19.84 -14.62 -5.07
CA LEU A 144 20.09 -15.35 -6.32
C LEU A 144 18.91 -15.20 -7.29
N VAL A 145 17.67 -15.29 -6.79
CA VAL A 145 16.47 -15.05 -7.59
C VAL A 145 16.40 -13.61 -8.10
N GLU A 146 16.70 -12.62 -7.25
CA GLU A 146 16.76 -11.20 -7.65
C GLU A 146 17.86 -10.93 -8.69
N LEU A 147 19.02 -11.61 -8.58
CA LEU A 147 20.09 -11.54 -9.58
C LEU A 147 19.63 -12.13 -10.91
N GLY A 148 19.00 -13.31 -10.90
CA GLY A 148 18.43 -13.93 -12.11
C GLY A 148 17.41 -13.01 -12.79
N LYS A 149 16.49 -12.42 -12.01
CA LYS A 149 15.57 -11.39 -12.54
C LYS A 149 16.32 -10.20 -13.11
N SER A 150 17.39 -9.73 -12.46
CA SER A 150 18.16 -8.58 -12.93
C SER A 150 18.86 -8.85 -14.26
N VAL A 151 19.44 -10.04 -14.45
CA VAL A 151 20.02 -10.46 -15.73
C VAL A 151 18.93 -10.56 -16.81
N ALA A 152 17.79 -11.19 -16.50
CA ALA A 152 16.66 -11.28 -17.42
C ALA A 152 16.15 -9.89 -17.84
N LYS A 153 16.05 -8.94 -16.89
CA LYS A 153 15.69 -7.54 -17.18
C LYS A 153 16.65 -6.90 -18.18
N VAL A 154 17.95 -7.02 -17.96
CA VAL A 154 18.97 -6.47 -18.86
C VAL A 154 18.83 -7.07 -20.26
N LEU A 155 18.63 -8.39 -20.37
CA LEU A 155 18.44 -9.05 -21.66
C LEU A 155 17.19 -8.53 -22.39
N VAL A 156 16.05 -8.42 -21.70
CA VAL A 156 14.80 -7.91 -22.29
C VAL A 156 14.97 -6.47 -22.77
N VAL A 157 15.49 -5.58 -21.91
CA VAL A 157 15.70 -4.17 -22.25
C VAL A 157 16.71 -4.03 -23.40
N SER A 158 17.78 -4.82 -23.40
CA SER A 158 18.79 -4.79 -24.47
C SER A 158 18.23 -5.30 -25.79
N ALA A 159 17.44 -6.37 -25.78
CA ALA A 159 16.80 -6.91 -26.97
C ALA A 159 15.84 -5.88 -27.59
N VAL A 160 15.02 -5.22 -26.77
CA VAL A 160 14.13 -4.15 -27.24
C VAL A 160 14.94 -2.96 -27.74
N ALA A 161 15.98 -2.53 -27.03
CA ALA A 161 16.83 -1.43 -27.47
C ALA A 161 17.48 -1.69 -28.84
N ILE A 162 18.04 -2.89 -29.03
CA ILE A 162 18.66 -3.30 -30.30
C ILE A 162 17.60 -3.36 -31.41
N ALA A 163 16.43 -3.94 -31.14
CA ALA A 163 15.34 -4.00 -32.12
C ALA A 163 14.87 -2.59 -32.52
N THR A 164 14.59 -1.72 -31.54
CA THR A 164 14.18 -0.34 -31.76
C THR A 164 15.24 0.43 -32.55
N LEU A 165 16.52 0.27 -32.22
CA LEU A 165 17.63 0.86 -32.98
C LEU A 165 17.62 0.36 -34.42
N TYR A 166 17.57 -0.96 -34.63
CA TYR A 166 17.58 -1.58 -35.95
C TYR A 166 16.46 -1.06 -36.85
N PHE A 167 15.23 -0.95 -36.32
CA PHE A 167 14.10 -0.38 -37.06
C PHE A 167 14.20 1.14 -37.26
N SER A 168 14.92 1.85 -36.39
CA SER A 168 15.11 3.31 -36.49
C SER A 168 16.28 3.71 -37.41
N VAL A 169 17.22 2.80 -37.70
CA VAL A 169 18.42 3.08 -38.52
C VAL A 169 18.10 3.74 -39.87
N PRO A 170 17.11 3.28 -40.67
CA PRO A 170 16.78 3.94 -41.93
C PRO A 170 16.36 5.41 -41.72
N GLY A 171 15.50 5.68 -40.74
CA GLY A 171 15.07 7.03 -40.39
C GLY A 171 16.23 7.90 -39.92
N LEU A 172 17.11 7.37 -39.07
CA LEU A 172 18.31 8.07 -38.59
C LEU A 172 19.25 8.47 -39.73
N ARG A 173 19.41 7.62 -40.75
CA ARG A 173 20.23 7.96 -41.93
C ARG A 173 19.61 9.06 -42.78
N MET A 174 18.27 9.10 -42.87
CA MET A 174 17.57 10.13 -43.65
C MET A 174 17.65 11.52 -43.02
N LEU A 175 17.85 11.62 -41.69
CA LEU A 175 17.94 12.92 -40.99
C LEU A 175 19.00 13.85 -41.60
N GLY A 176 20.15 13.31 -42.02
CA GLY A 176 21.22 14.10 -42.61
C GLY A 176 20.92 14.64 -44.01
N MET A 177 19.83 14.20 -44.64
CA MET A 177 19.40 14.61 -45.98
C MET A 177 18.14 15.49 -45.95
N GLN A 178 17.57 15.74 -44.78
CA GLN A 178 16.38 16.57 -44.59
C GLN A 178 16.76 18.01 -44.25
N ASP A 179 15.85 18.95 -44.54
CA ASP A 179 15.95 20.31 -44.02
C ASP A 179 15.94 20.31 -42.49
N LEU A 180 16.65 21.27 -41.89
CA LEU A 180 16.92 21.29 -40.45
C LEU A 180 15.65 21.14 -39.59
N GLN A 181 14.59 21.86 -39.91
CA GLN A 181 13.36 21.82 -39.12
C GLN A 181 12.64 20.46 -39.24
N VAL A 182 12.58 19.91 -40.46
CA VAL A 182 12.01 18.58 -40.72
C VAL A 182 12.84 17.47 -40.05
N ALA A 183 14.16 17.63 -40.04
CA ALA A 183 15.08 16.72 -39.37
C ALA A 183 14.88 16.73 -37.84
N ILE A 184 14.67 17.89 -37.22
CA ILE A 184 14.37 18.01 -35.78
C ILE A 184 13.06 17.30 -35.43
N ASP A 185 12.00 17.53 -36.21
CA ASP A 185 10.70 16.89 -35.98
C ASP A 185 10.80 15.36 -36.15
N SER A 186 11.46 14.91 -37.22
CA SER A 186 11.68 13.48 -37.50
C SER A 186 12.52 12.81 -36.40
N ALA A 187 13.59 13.47 -35.93
CA ALA A 187 14.42 12.99 -34.84
C ALA A 187 13.62 12.90 -33.53
N THR A 188 12.78 13.89 -33.25
CA THR A 188 11.91 13.92 -32.06
C THR A 188 10.95 12.72 -32.06
N VAL A 189 10.31 12.42 -33.20
CA VAL A 189 9.43 11.24 -33.33
C VAL A 189 10.20 9.94 -33.09
N ILE A 190 11.40 9.80 -33.66
CA ILE A 190 12.24 8.61 -33.47
C ILE A 190 12.60 8.43 -31.98
N ILE A 191 13.06 9.50 -31.32
CA ILE A 191 13.46 9.47 -29.91
C ILE A 191 12.26 9.16 -29.00
N MET A 192 11.12 9.81 -29.23
CA MET A 192 9.91 9.61 -28.44
C MET A 192 9.35 8.20 -28.61
N THR A 193 9.33 7.68 -29.84
CA THR A 193 8.91 6.30 -30.13
C THR A 193 9.85 5.30 -29.46
N ALA A 194 11.17 5.55 -29.54
CA ALA A 194 12.16 4.69 -28.90
C ALA A 194 12.00 4.70 -27.37
N PHE A 195 11.83 5.87 -26.76
CA PHE A 195 11.62 5.99 -25.32
C PHE A 195 10.33 5.30 -24.86
N PHE A 196 9.25 5.42 -25.63
CA PHE A 196 8.00 4.74 -25.35
C PHE A 196 8.14 3.21 -25.45
N LEU A 197 8.75 2.68 -26.52
CA LEU A 197 9.00 1.24 -26.69
C LEU A 197 9.91 0.67 -25.58
N MET A 198 10.94 1.41 -25.20
CA MET A 198 11.82 1.05 -24.08
C MET A 198 11.06 1.03 -22.75
N SER A 199 10.19 2.00 -22.51
CA SER A 199 9.33 2.03 -21.33
C SER A 199 8.34 0.85 -21.32
N LEU A 200 7.81 0.48 -22.48
CA LEU A 200 6.91 -0.66 -22.64
C LEU A 200 7.62 -2.00 -22.39
N SER A 201 8.93 -2.11 -22.63
CA SER A 201 9.70 -3.33 -22.30
C SER A 201 9.66 -3.66 -20.80
N ILE A 202 9.59 -2.63 -19.95
CA ILE A 202 9.48 -2.80 -18.49
C ILE A 202 8.12 -3.39 -18.11
N LEU A 203 7.09 -3.25 -18.95
CA LEU A 203 5.78 -3.85 -18.71
C LEU A 203 5.90 -5.38 -18.64
N LEU A 204 6.66 -5.98 -19.56
CA LEU A 204 6.90 -7.43 -19.56
C LEU A 204 7.58 -7.90 -18.27
N ILE A 205 8.52 -7.11 -17.77
CA ILE A 205 9.24 -7.37 -16.53
C ILE A 205 8.31 -7.25 -15.32
N ALA A 206 7.54 -6.15 -15.24
CA ALA A 206 6.61 -5.89 -14.15
C ALA A 206 5.47 -6.93 -14.12
N ALA A 207 5.01 -7.41 -15.28
CA ALA A 207 3.99 -8.46 -15.37
C ALA A 207 4.41 -9.77 -14.70
N ILE A 208 5.72 -10.06 -14.64
CA ILE A 208 6.26 -11.24 -13.94
C ILE A 208 6.63 -10.89 -12.49
N ASP A 209 7.25 -9.73 -12.25
CA ASP A 209 7.71 -9.36 -10.91
C ASP A 209 6.53 -9.12 -9.95
N VAL A 210 5.44 -8.48 -10.40
CA VAL A 210 4.31 -8.15 -9.52
C VAL A 210 3.65 -9.40 -8.92
N PRO A 211 3.21 -10.41 -9.69
CA PRO A 211 2.68 -11.65 -9.12
C PRO A 211 3.69 -12.36 -8.21
N PHE A 212 4.97 -12.38 -8.61
CA PHE A 212 6.03 -12.98 -7.81
C PHE A 212 6.17 -12.29 -6.44
N GLN A 213 6.14 -10.96 -6.38
CA GLN A 213 6.22 -10.21 -5.12
C GLN A 213 4.99 -10.44 -4.24
N ILE A 214 3.79 -10.55 -4.82
CA ILE A 214 2.56 -10.86 -4.08
C ILE A 214 2.65 -12.26 -3.45
N VAL A 215 3.02 -13.27 -4.25
CA VAL A 215 3.17 -14.65 -3.77
C VAL A 215 4.27 -14.75 -2.71
N GLN A 216 5.42 -14.10 -2.93
CA GLN A 216 6.51 -14.09 -1.96
C GLN A 216 6.09 -13.40 -0.65
N HIS A 217 5.29 -12.34 -0.72
CA HIS A 217 4.77 -11.66 0.46
C HIS A 217 3.81 -12.56 1.26
N VAL A 218 2.86 -13.22 0.59
CA VAL A 218 1.94 -14.17 1.25
C VAL A 218 2.72 -15.35 1.84
N ASN A 219 3.69 -15.90 1.12
CA ASN A 219 4.55 -16.99 1.60
C ASN A 219 5.33 -16.61 2.87
N LYS A 220 5.77 -15.36 3.01
CA LYS A 220 6.42 -14.86 4.23
C LYS A 220 5.46 -14.77 5.41
N LEU A 221 4.15 -14.62 5.15
CA LEU A 221 3.12 -14.49 6.18
C LEU A 221 2.42 -15.80 6.52
N LYS A 222 2.68 -16.89 5.80
CA LYS A 222 2.12 -18.23 6.09
C LYS A 222 2.29 -18.62 7.56
N MET A 223 1.35 -19.45 8.01
CA MET A 223 1.22 -19.87 9.39
C MET A 223 1.37 -21.37 9.51
N SER A 224 1.79 -21.85 10.68
CA SER A 224 1.60 -23.27 11.00
C SER A 224 0.18 -23.48 11.51
N MET A 225 -0.33 -24.71 11.42
CA MET A 225 -1.64 -25.05 12.00
C MET A 225 -1.74 -24.75 13.50
N GLN A 226 -0.62 -24.81 14.21
CA GLN A 226 -0.57 -24.44 15.63
C GLN A 226 -0.70 -22.92 15.82
N GLU A 227 0.03 -22.12 15.03
CA GLU A 227 -0.08 -20.66 15.05
C GLU A 227 -1.51 -20.19 14.77
N VAL A 228 -2.20 -20.80 13.80
CA VAL A 228 -3.60 -20.45 13.47
C VAL A 228 -4.53 -20.75 14.64
N LYS A 229 -4.42 -21.95 15.24
CA LYS A 229 -5.23 -22.33 16.40
C LYS A 229 -5.02 -21.38 17.58
N ASP A 230 -3.78 -21.00 17.84
CA ASP A 230 -3.47 -20.12 18.96
C ASP A 230 -3.91 -18.67 18.70
N GLU A 231 -3.86 -18.20 17.44
CA GLU A 231 -4.43 -16.90 17.06
C GLU A 231 -5.97 -16.87 17.16
N MET A 232 -6.65 -17.96 16.78
CA MET A 232 -8.10 -18.10 16.99
C MET A 232 -8.45 -18.07 18.48
N LYS A 233 -7.73 -18.82 19.33
CA LYS A 233 -7.93 -18.78 20.79
C LYS A 233 -7.72 -17.39 21.38
N ASN A 234 -6.74 -16.64 20.87
CA ASN A 234 -6.46 -15.28 21.35
C ASN A 234 -7.49 -14.25 20.87
N THR A 235 -8.20 -14.52 19.77
CA THR A 235 -9.17 -13.60 19.17
C THR A 235 -10.59 -13.88 19.65
N GLU A 236 -11.00 -15.14 19.70
CA GLU A 236 -12.33 -15.55 20.19
C GLU A 236 -12.38 -15.77 21.71
N GLY A 237 -11.21 -15.75 22.37
CA GLY A 237 -11.05 -16.11 23.77
C GLY A 237 -10.98 -17.63 23.97
N LYS A 238 -10.29 -18.06 25.03
CA LYS A 238 -10.22 -19.49 25.36
C LYS A 238 -11.64 -20.01 25.67
N PRO A 239 -12.03 -21.20 25.16
CA PRO A 239 -13.33 -21.80 25.45
C PRO A 239 -13.63 -21.86 26.96
N GLU A 240 -12.60 -22.14 27.76
CA GLU A 240 -12.66 -22.16 29.23
C GLU A 240 -13.08 -20.81 29.82
N VAL A 241 -12.54 -19.70 29.28
CA VAL A 241 -12.87 -18.34 29.72
C VAL A 241 -14.30 -17.98 29.31
N LYS A 242 -14.71 -18.32 28.09
CA LYS A 242 -16.08 -18.09 27.62
C LYS A 242 -17.11 -18.90 28.42
N SER A 243 -16.76 -20.14 28.78
CA SER A 243 -17.56 -21.00 29.67
C SER A 243 -17.66 -20.41 31.07
N ARG A 244 -16.54 -19.98 31.66
CA ARG A 244 -16.51 -19.33 32.98
C ARG A 244 -17.29 -18.03 33.00
N ILE A 245 -17.20 -17.19 31.96
CA ILE A 245 -18.01 -15.98 31.85
C ILE A 245 -19.51 -16.33 31.86
N ARG A 246 -19.94 -17.33 31.07
CA ARG A 246 -21.34 -17.78 31.07
C ARG A 246 -21.78 -18.29 32.43
N GLN A 247 -20.93 -19.06 33.12
CA GLN A 247 -21.23 -19.56 34.46
C GLN A 247 -21.40 -18.40 35.47
N VAL A 248 -20.47 -17.46 35.49
CA VAL A 248 -20.52 -16.28 36.38
C VAL A 248 -21.73 -15.39 36.06
N GLN A 249 -22.08 -15.23 34.78
CA GLN A 249 -23.30 -14.52 34.37
C GLN A 249 -24.57 -15.20 34.89
N GLN A 250 -24.63 -16.53 34.84
CA GLN A 250 -25.75 -17.30 35.40
C GLN A 250 -25.81 -17.18 36.94
N GLU A 251 -24.68 -17.26 37.63
CA GLU A 251 -24.60 -17.08 39.08
C GLU A 251 -25.03 -15.67 39.52
N MET A 252 -24.56 -14.62 38.84
CA MET A 252 -25.00 -13.24 39.11
C MET A 252 -26.48 -13.03 38.80
N SER A 253 -27.00 -13.61 37.72
CA SER A 253 -28.43 -13.56 37.39
C SER A 253 -29.28 -14.22 38.48
N ARG A 254 -28.84 -15.40 38.96
CA ARG A 254 -29.47 -16.08 40.10
C ARG A 254 -29.38 -15.25 41.38
N GLY A 255 -28.24 -14.64 41.67
CA GLY A 255 -28.07 -13.74 42.81
C GLY A 255 -29.02 -12.54 42.78
N ARG A 256 -29.13 -11.86 41.62
CA ARG A 256 -30.07 -10.74 41.42
C ARG A 256 -31.53 -11.17 41.55
N MET A 257 -31.86 -12.33 40.99
CA MET A 257 -33.18 -12.92 41.13
C MET A 257 -33.51 -13.18 42.61
N MET A 258 -32.60 -13.81 43.35
CA MET A 258 -32.79 -14.09 44.78
C MET A 258 -32.85 -12.81 45.63
N SER A 259 -32.10 -11.76 45.28
CA SER A 259 -32.21 -10.46 45.96
C SER A 259 -33.52 -9.73 45.69
N ALA A 260 -34.22 -10.05 44.60
CA ALA A 260 -35.53 -9.46 44.27
C ALA A 260 -36.71 -10.24 44.88
N VAL A 261 -36.47 -11.44 45.43
CA VAL A 261 -37.50 -12.26 46.09
C VAL A 261 -38.05 -11.61 47.37
N PRO A 262 -37.25 -11.01 48.27
CA PRO A 262 -37.77 -10.33 49.46
C PRO A 262 -38.69 -9.14 49.15
N ASP A 263 -38.54 -8.51 47.99
CA ASP A 263 -39.37 -7.38 47.53
C ASP A 263 -40.65 -7.82 46.83
N ALA A 264 -40.95 -9.13 46.78
CA ALA A 264 -42.14 -9.68 46.15
C ALA A 264 -43.32 -9.73 47.13
N ASP A 265 -44.51 -9.40 46.64
CA ASP A 265 -45.72 -9.35 47.47
C ASP A 265 -46.40 -10.73 47.58
N VAL A 266 -46.30 -11.56 46.54
CA VAL A 266 -46.89 -12.91 46.49
C VAL A 266 -45.97 -13.87 45.74
N ILE A 267 -45.87 -15.10 46.26
CA ILE A 267 -45.20 -16.22 45.58
C ILE A 267 -46.25 -17.27 45.22
N ILE A 268 -46.35 -17.60 43.94
CA ILE A 268 -47.24 -18.64 43.42
C ILE A 268 -46.41 -19.88 43.14
N THR A 269 -46.69 -20.98 43.85
CA THR A 269 -45.94 -22.24 43.74
C THR A 269 -46.80 -23.33 43.12
N ASN A 270 -46.24 -24.10 42.19
CA ASN A 270 -46.65 -25.45 41.86
C ASN A 270 -45.74 -26.41 42.65
N PRO A 271 -46.29 -27.22 43.59
CA PRO A 271 -45.55 -27.91 44.65
C PRO A 271 -44.30 -28.70 44.26
N THR A 272 -44.14 -29.06 42.98
CA THR A 272 -43.01 -29.89 42.54
C THR A 272 -42.18 -29.29 41.40
N HIS A 273 -42.58 -28.17 40.77
CA HIS A 273 -41.94 -27.76 39.50
C HIS A 273 -41.67 -26.27 39.32
N PHE A 274 -42.49 -25.37 39.87
CA PHE A 274 -42.39 -23.95 39.52
C PHE A 274 -42.74 -23.05 40.69
N ALA A 275 -41.94 -22.03 40.93
CA ALA A 275 -42.32 -20.90 41.78
C ALA A 275 -42.15 -19.59 41.02
N VAL A 276 -43.16 -18.72 41.09
CA VAL A 276 -43.15 -17.40 40.44
C VAL A 276 -43.43 -16.35 41.50
N ALA A 277 -42.52 -15.41 41.68
CA ALA A 277 -42.68 -14.29 42.59
C ALA A 277 -43.18 -13.06 41.82
N LEU A 278 -44.27 -12.46 42.30
CA LEU A 278 -44.93 -11.30 41.71
C LEU A 278 -44.85 -10.11 42.66
N LYS A 279 -44.63 -8.93 42.07
CA LYS A 279 -44.70 -7.64 42.77
C LYS A 279 -45.81 -6.78 42.16
N TYR A 280 -46.62 -6.16 43.00
CA TYR A 280 -47.71 -5.29 42.59
C TYR A 280 -47.97 -4.18 43.61
N ASP A 281 -47.63 -2.95 43.21
CA ASP A 281 -47.98 -1.73 43.97
C ASP A 281 -49.20 -1.04 43.31
N PRO A 282 -50.38 -1.04 43.94
CA PRO A 282 -51.59 -0.46 43.37
C PRO A 282 -51.53 1.07 43.19
N ALA A 283 -50.58 1.78 43.83
CA ALA A 283 -50.43 3.22 43.65
C ALA A 283 -49.62 3.59 42.40
N ASN A 284 -48.70 2.71 41.97
CA ASN A 284 -47.70 3.04 40.93
C ASN A 284 -47.63 2.01 39.78
N MET A 285 -48.31 0.87 39.86
CA MET A 285 -48.24 -0.20 38.85
C MET A 285 -49.61 -0.49 38.24
N ALA A 286 -49.67 -0.48 36.90
CA ALA A 286 -50.88 -0.83 36.14
C ALA A 286 -51.14 -2.34 36.09
N THR A 287 -50.10 -3.18 36.21
CA THR A 287 -50.18 -4.64 36.21
C THR A 287 -49.10 -5.27 37.09
N PRO A 288 -49.33 -6.47 37.66
CA PRO A 288 -48.30 -7.21 38.40
C PRO A 288 -47.11 -7.57 37.49
N VAL A 289 -45.90 -7.47 38.03
CA VAL A 289 -44.66 -7.81 37.31
C VAL A 289 -43.99 -9.04 37.95
N VAL A 290 -43.47 -9.93 37.10
CA VAL A 290 -42.70 -11.09 37.54
C VAL A 290 -41.29 -10.63 37.93
N VAL A 291 -40.95 -10.77 39.21
CA VAL A 291 -39.65 -10.38 39.78
C VAL A 291 -38.67 -11.55 39.89
N ALA A 292 -39.17 -12.77 40.09
CA ALA A 292 -38.36 -13.98 40.10
C ALA A 292 -39.13 -15.21 39.60
N ARG A 293 -38.41 -16.19 39.04
CA ARG A 293 -38.97 -17.50 38.66
C ARG A 293 -37.97 -18.62 38.97
N GLY A 294 -38.39 -19.55 39.83
CA GLY A 294 -37.68 -20.78 40.15
C GLY A 294 -38.26 -21.99 39.41
N VAL A 295 -37.40 -22.98 39.13
CA VAL A 295 -37.77 -24.28 38.54
C VAL A 295 -37.06 -25.38 39.34
N ASP A 296 -37.76 -26.48 39.60
CA ASP A 296 -37.27 -27.66 40.31
C ASP A 296 -36.58 -27.32 41.65
N ASN A 297 -35.27 -27.56 41.81
CA ASN A 297 -34.52 -27.35 43.06
C ASN A 297 -34.45 -25.87 43.53
N MET A 298 -34.90 -24.91 42.72
CA MET A 298 -35.01 -23.50 43.10
C MET A 298 -36.47 -23.01 43.23
N ALA A 299 -37.45 -23.90 43.09
CA ALA A 299 -38.87 -23.60 43.33
C ALA A 299 -39.23 -23.66 44.83
#